data_AF-A0A929H4G4-F1
#
_entry.id   AF-A0A929H4G4-F1
#
_cell.length_a   1.000
_cell.length_b   1.000
_cell.length_c   1.000
_cell.angle_alpha   90.00
_cell.angle_beta   90.00
_cell.angle_gamma   90.00
#
_symmetry.space_group_name_H-M   'P 1'
#
loop_
_entity.id
_entity.type
_entity.pdbx_description
1 polymer ?
#
loop_
_entity_poly.entity_id
_entity_poly.type
_entity_poly.pdbx_seq_one_letter_code
_entity_poly.pdbx_strand_id
1 'polypeptide(L)'
;MGRVLQIIENNKKSGVKNSYDFELFRTVAEVIQHTCLTYLDLSDLEYAITEAHRKTFEDHKEAYNSLAKAQNIIENSLKRRQEVFNDLVTTWEETRFPKGMSTKNKKYFWQQDRARHYANRRPDMTFLIYDEQLLDMEGYLEELKAYMEYYKGAYLD
;
A
#
# COMPACT_ATOMS: atom_id res chain seq x y z
N MET A 1 -1.34 14.87 7.21
CA MET A 1 -2.31 14.84 6.10
C MET A 1 -3.65 15.52 6.38
N GLY A 2 -4.21 15.44 7.60
CA GLY A 2 -5.57 15.92 7.89
C GLY A 2 -5.91 17.35 7.44
N ARG A 3 -4.98 18.32 7.57
CA ARG A 3 -5.20 19.69 7.10
C ARG A 3 -5.43 19.79 5.57
N VAL A 4 -4.73 18.98 4.78
CA VAL A 4 -4.87 18.99 3.31
C VAL A 4 -6.26 18.49 2.92
N LEU A 5 -6.68 17.34 3.46
CA LEU A 5 -8.01 16.78 3.21
C LEU A 5 -9.12 17.73 3.67
N GLN A 6 -8.93 18.42 4.79
CA GLN A 6 -9.87 19.44 5.26
C GLN A 6 -9.99 20.62 4.29
N ILE A 7 -8.88 21.14 3.77
CA ILE A 7 -8.89 22.23 2.78
C ILE A 7 -9.61 21.78 1.50
N ILE A 8 -9.33 20.58 1.02
CA ILE A 8 -9.97 19.99 -0.15
C ILE A 8 -11.49 19.93 0.05
N GLU A 9 -11.94 19.37 1.17
CA GLU A 9 -13.37 19.21 1.46
C GLU A 9 -14.08 20.56 1.63
N ASN A 10 -13.42 21.55 2.24
CA ASN A 10 -13.97 22.89 2.38
C ASN A 10 -14.18 23.57 1.01
N ASN A 11 -13.24 23.42 0.08
CA ASN A 11 -13.38 23.99 -1.27
C ASN A 11 -14.47 23.28 -2.09
N LYS A 12 -14.62 21.96 -1.94
CA LYS A 12 -15.74 21.25 -2.56
C LYS A 12 -17.08 21.80 -2.07
N LYS A 13 -17.22 22.01 -0.76
CA LYS A 13 -18.44 22.55 -0.14
C LYS A 13 -18.73 24.00 -0.52
N SER A 14 -17.74 24.78 -0.93
CA SER A 14 -17.94 26.16 -1.36
C SER A 14 -18.51 26.31 -2.78
N GLY A 15 -18.83 25.21 -3.46
CA GLY A 15 -19.48 25.25 -4.78
C GLY A 15 -18.57 25.65 -5.93
N VAL A 16 -17.27 25.31 -5.84
CA VAL A 16 -16.30 25.53 -6.92
C VAL A 16 -16.73 24.84 -8.21
N LYS A 17 -16.50 25.50 -9.36
CA LYS A 17 -16.92 25.02 -10.68
C LYS A 17 -16.30 23.66 -11.06
N ASN A 18 -15.04 23.44 -10.69
CA ASN A 18 -14.30 22.22 -11.03
C ASN A 18 -14.08 21.36 -9.78
N SER A 19 -15.17 20.86 -9.18
CA SER A 19 -15.10 20.05 -7.95
C SER A 19 -14.27 18.77 -8.12
N TYR A 20 -14.20 18.22 -9.33
CA TYR A 20 -13.41 17.03 -9.66
C TYR A 20 -11.90 17.22 -9.47
N ASP A 21 -11.36 18.43 -9.70
CA ASP A 21 -9.93 18.71 -9.47
C ASP A 21 -9.55 18.44 -8.00
N PHE A 22 -10.48 18.67 -7.08
CA PHE A 22 -10.31 18.39 -5.66
C PHE A 22 -10.36 16.89 -5.33
N GLU A 23 -11.09 16.08 -6.09
CA GLU A 23 -11.04 14.61 -5.98
C GLU A 23 -9.68 14.06 -6.43
N LEU A 24 -9.13 14.62 -7.52
CA LEU A 24 -7.76 14.28 -7.94
C LEU A 24 -6.73 14.64 -6.87
N PHE A 25 -6.82 15.82 -6.27
CA PHE A 25 -5.91 16.20 -5.18
C PHE A 25 -6.10 15.35 -3.93
N ARG A 26 -7.33 14.92 -3.63
CA ARG A 26 -7.63 14.03 -2.52
C ARG A 26 -6.89 12.70 -2.69
N THR A 27 -7.05 12.04 -3.84
CA THR A 27 -6.41 10.74 -4.10
C THR A 27 -4.89 10.82 -4.04
N VAL A 28 -4.28 11.91 -4.52
CA VAL A 28 -2.83 12.14 -4.38
C VAL A 28 -2.43 12.30 -2.90
N ALA A 29 -3.19 13.08 -2.13
CA ALA A 29 -2.93 13.26 -0.70
C ALA A 29 -3.03 11.94 0.08
N GLU A 30 -3.98 11.08 -0.27
CA GLU A 30 -4.16 9.78 0.36
C GLU A 30 -3.06 8.79 0.01
N VAL A 31 -2.56 8.76 -1.24
CA VAL A 31 -1.36 7.97 -1.59
C VAL A 31 -0.17 8.41 -0.75
N ILE A 32 0.09 9.72 -0.63
CA ILE A 32 1.19 10.22 0.20
C ILE A 32 0.99 9.81 1.67
N GLN A 33 -0.24 9.88 2.18
CA GLN A 33 -0.54 9.47 3.54
C GLN A 33 -0.29 7.98 3.74
N HIS A 34 -0.75 7.16 2.80
CA HIS A 34 -0.53 5.73 2.80
C HIS A 34 0.97 5.43 2.84
N THR A 35 1.79 6.06 1.99
CA THR A 35 3.25 5.89 2.02
C THR A 35 3.86 6.24 3.38
N CYS A 36 3.45 7.35 4.01
CA CYS A 36 3.91 7.70 5.35
C CYS A 36 3.51 6.66 6.39
N LEU A 37 2.27 6.16 6.33
CA LEU A 37 1.78 5.12 7.23
C LEU A 37 2.51 3.80 7.02
N THR A 38 2.87 3.44 5.78
CA THR A 38 3.64 2.23 5.49
C THR A 38 5.00 2.26 6.19
N TYR A 39 5.68 3.41 6.27
CA TYR A 39 6.92 3.50 7.06
C TYR A 39 6.71 3.31 8.57
N LEU A 40 5.60 3.79 9.11
CA LEU A 40 5.25 3.57 10.51
C LEU A 40 4.91 2.10 10.76
N ASP A 41 4.11 1.49 9.87
CA ASP A 41 3.76 0.07 9.92
C ASP A 41 5.02 -0.81 9.88
N LEU A 42 6.02 -0.47 9.04
CA LEU A 42 7.29 -1.20 8.99
C LEU A 42 8.10 -1.06 10.29
N SER A 43 8.06 0.10 10.94
CA SER A 43 8.68 0.26 12.26
C SER A 43 7.96 -0.57 13.32
N ASP A 44 6.62 -0.56 13.33
CA ASP A 44 5.81 -1.34 14.26
C ASP A 44 5.98 -2.85 14.04
N LEU A 45 6.16 -3.26 12.78
CA LEU A 45 6.50 -4.63 12.39
C LEU A 45 7.84 -5.05 13.00
N GLU A 46 8.88 -4.24 12.87
CA GLU A 46 10.21 -4.53 13.44
C GLU A 46 10.13 -4.69 14.97
N TYR A 47 9.38 -3.83 15.66
CA TYR A 47 9.14 -3.98 17.09
C TYR A 47 8.39 -5.28 17.42
N ALA A 48 7.35 -5.63 16.66
CA ALA A 48 6.57 -6.85 16.89
C ALA A 48 7.42 -8.12 16.71
N ILE A 49 8.27 -8.17 15.68
CA ILE A 49 9.21 -9.28 15.45
C ILE A 49 10.27 -9.34 16.57
N THR A 50 10.79 -8.19 17.00
CA THR A 50 11.75 -8.12 18.10
C THR A 50 11.15 -8.65 19.41
N GLU A 51 9.90 -8.26 19.71
CA GLU A 51 9.20 -8.77 20.89
C GLU A 51 8.92 -10.27 20.79
N ALA A 52 8.54 -10.78 19.61
CA ALA A 52 8.40 -12.22 19.39
C ALA A 52 9.69 -12.96 19.73
N HIS A 53 10.84 -12.47 19.23
CA HIS A 53 12.14 -13.06 19.52
C HIS A 53 12.49 -13.05 21.01
N ARG A 54 12.23 -11.95 21.72
CA ARG A 54 12.47 -11.85 23.18
C ARG A 54 11.59 -12.84 23.94
N LYS A 55 10.30 -12.90 23.60
CA LYS A 55 9.32 -13.75 24.26
C LYS A 55 9.50 -15.23 23.97
N THR A 56 10.15 -15.62 22.87
CA THR A 56 10.43 -17.03 22.56
C THR A 56 11.16 -17.74 23.71
N PHE A 57 11.97 -17.04 24.50
CA PHE A 57 12.71 -17.65 25.61
C PHE A 57 11.97 -17.59 26.96
N GLU A 58 10.83 -16.88 27.03
CA GLU A 58 10.06 -16.68 28.25
C GLU A 58 8.72 -17.40 28.19
N ASP A 59 7.96 -17.17 27.13
CA ASP A 59 6.61 -17.70 26.89
C ASP A 59 6.36 -17.81 25.39
N HIS A 60 6.35 -19.05 24.89
CA HIS A 60 6.13 -19.33 23.47
C HIS A 60 4.77 -18.83 22.96
N LYS A 61 3.74 -18.78 23.81
CA LYS A 61 2.41 -18.31 23.43
C LYS A 61 2.42 -16.80 23.20
N GLU A 62 3.07 -16.04 24.09
CA GLU A 62 3.24 -14.60 23.92
C GLU A 62 4.14 -14.24 22.73
N ALA A 63 5.15 -15.07 22.45
CA ALA A 63 5.94 -14.94 21.23
C ALA A 63 5.08 -15.10 19.97
N TYR A 64 4.23 -16.14 19.93
CA TYR A 64 3.32 -16.37 18.81
C TYR A 64 2.30 -15.24 18.66
N ASN A 65 1.76 -14.71 19.76
CA ASN A 65 0.86 -13.54 19.72
C ASN A 65 1.56 -12.31 19.11
N SER A 66 2.85 -12.13 19.38
CA SER A 66 3.66 -11.05 18.78
C SER A 66 3.89 -11.27 17.28
N LEU A 67 4.10 -12.51 16.83
CA LEU A 67 4.14 -12.86 15.39
C LEU A 67 2.78 -12.60 14.72
N ALA A 68 1.66 -12.94 15.38
CA ALA A 68 0.32 -12.64 14.87
C ALA A 68 0.07 -11.14 14.76
N LYS A 69 0.61 -10.33 15.68
CA LYS A 69 0.59 -8.87 15.57
C LYS A 69 1.38 -8.39 14.35
N ALA A 70 2.58 -8.93 14.12
CA ALA A 70 3.37 -8.63 12.93
C ALA A 70 2.61 -8.96 11.63
N GLN A 71 1.97 -10.12 11.56
CA GLN A 71 1.12 -10.53 10.44
C GLN A 71 0.00 -9.50 10.18
N ASN A 72 -0.74 -9.13 11.22
CA ASN A 72 -1.85 -8.18 11.12
C ASN A 72 -1.40 -6.79 10.62
N ILE A 73 -0.21 -6.33 11.01
CA ILE A 73 0.34 -5.03 10.55
C ILE A 73 0.50 -5.06 9.02
N ILE A 74 1.10 -6.11 8.48
CA ILE A 74 1.36 -6.23 7.04
C ILE A 74 0.04 -6.39 6.28
N GLU A 75 -0.87 -7.23 6.76
CA GLU A 75 -2.19 -7.41 6.15
C GLU A 75 -2.98 -6.11 6.07
N ASN A 76 -2.95 -5.30 7.13
CA ASN A 76 -3.59 -3.99 7.15
C ASN A 76 -2.93 -2.98 6.21
N SER A 77 -1.59 -2.98 6.12
CA SER A 77 -0.85 -2.14 5.19
C SER A 77 -1.20 -2.48 3.73
N LEU A 78 -1.15 -3.76 3.37
CA LEU A 78 -1.51 -4.26 2.04
C LEU A 78 -2.95 -3.95 1.67
N LYS A 79 -3.88 -4.13 2.61
CA LYS A 79 -5.29 -3.77 2.41
C LYS A 79 -5.45 -2.27 2.16
N ARG A 80 -4.83 -1.43 2.99
CA ARG A 80 -4.86 0.04 2.83
C ARG A 80 -4.28 0.47 1.48
N ARG A 81 -3.18 -0.15 1.03
CA ARG A 81 -2.59 0.09 -0.29
C ARG A 81 -3.59 -0.19 -1.40
N GLN A 82 -4.27 -1.33 -1.32
CA GLN A 82 -5.26 -1.73 -2.32
C GLN A 82 -6.45 -0.76 -2.38
N GLU A 83 -6.98 -0.36 -1.22
CA GLU A 83 -8.10 0.58 -1.12
C GLU A 83 -7.73 1.95 -1.71
N VAL A 84 -6.61 2.52 -1.26
CA VAL A 84 -6.13 3.83 -1.72
C VAL A 84 -5.78 3.82 -3.21
N PHE A 85 -5.11 2.77 -3.69
CA PHE A 85 -4.74 2.67 -5.10
C PHE A 85 -5.97 2.50 -6.01
N ASN A 86 -6.93 1.66 -5.63
CA ASN A 86 -8.14 1.47 -6.41
C ASN A 86 -8.97 2.75 -6.49
N ASP A 87 -9.15 3.43 -5.35
CA ASP A 87 -9.86 4.70 -5.31
C ASP A 87 -9.19 5.76 -6.20
N LEU A 88 -7.85 5.83 -6.20
CA LEU A 88 -7.10 6.68 -7.12
C LEU A 88 -7.36 6.31 -8.59
N VAL A 89 -7.23 5.03 -8.94
CA VAL A 89 -7.43 4.58 -10.33
C VAL A 89 -8.84 4.88 -10.79
N THR A 90 -9.86 4.52 -9.99
CA THR A 90 -11.26 4.78 -10.30
C THR A 90 -11.52 6.26 -10.49
N THR A 91 -11.10 7.11 -9.54
CA THR A 91 -11.28 8.57 -9.63
C THR A 91 -10.67 9.10 -10.91
N TRP A 92 -9.42 8.75 -11.21
CA TRP A 92 -8.73 9.29 -12.38
C TRP A 92 -9.33 8.80 -13.70
N GLU A 93 -9.82 7.57 -13.75
CA GLU A 93 -10.40 6.98 -14.96
C GLU A 93 -11.84 7.46 -15.26
N GLU A 94 -12.46 8.26 -14.38
CA GLU A 94 -13.73 8.94 -14.68
C GLU A 94 -13.62 9.88 -15.88
N THR A 95 -12.47 10.53 -16.05
CA THR A 95 -12.26 11.54 -17.11
C THR A 95 -11.22 11.16 -18.15
N ARG A 96 -10.61 9.96 -18.06
CA ARG A 96 -9.64 9.47 -19.07
C ARG A 96 -9.70 7.96 -19.21
N PHE A 97 -9.25 7.47 -20.37
CA PHE A 97 -9.02 6.04 -20.56
C PHE A 97 -7.91 5.50 -19.64
N PRO A 98 -7.92 4.19 -19.34
CA PRO A 98 -6.87 3.56 -18.55
C PRO A 98 -5.48 3.82 -19.11
N LYS A 99 -4.53 4.13 -18.22
CA LYS A 99 -3.13 4.29 -18.62
C LYS A 99 -2.61 2.94 -19.11
N GLY A 100 -2.01 2.92 -20.30
CA GLY A 100 -1.51 1.70 -20.90
C GLY A 100 -2.59 0.78 -21.50
N MET A 101 -3.80 1.31 -21.74
CA MET A 101 -4.92 0.54 -22.29
C MET A 101 -4.56 -0.15 -23.62
N SER A 102 -4.70 -1.47 -23.64
CA SER A 102 -4.70 -2.27 -24.86
C SER A 102 -6.13 -2.62 -25.27
N THR A 103 -6.39 -2.73 -26.56
CA THR A 103 -7.64 -3.27 -27.12
C THR A 103 -7.38 -4.62 -27.78
N LYS A 104 -8.44 -5.32 -28.18
CA LYS A 104 -8.34 -6.58 -28.94
C LYS A 104 -7.47 -6.44 -30.20
N ASN A 105 -7.57 -5.29 -30.87
CA ASN A 105 -6.95 -5.05 -32.18
C ASN A 105 -5.69 -4.19 -32.10
N LYS A 106 -5.39 -3.59 -30.95
CA LYS A 106 -4.24 -2.69 -30.78
C LYS A 106 -3.65 -2.84 -29.38
N LYS A 107 -2.43 -3.36 -29.31
CA LYS A 107 -1.67 -3.45 -28.07
C LYS A 107 -1.01 -2.11 -27.75
N TYR A 108 -1.05 -1.72 -26.49
CA TYR A 108 -0.26 -0.60 -25.99
C TYR A 108 1.21 -1.00 -26.02
N PHE A 109 2.02 -0.20 -26.71
CA PHE A 109 3.46 -0.38 -26.71
C PHE A 109 4.06 0.45 -25.58
N TRP A 110 4.78 -0.22 -24.69
CA TRP A 110 5.51 0.42 -23.61
C TRP A 110 6.99 0.07 -23.70
N GLN A 111 7.83 1.09 -23.72
CA GLN A 111 9.27 0.99 -23.60
C GLN A 111 9.77 2.19 -22.80
N GLN A 112 10.75 1.95 -21.93
CA GLN A 112 11.40 3.03 -21.20
C GLN A 112 12.16 3.93 -22.20
N ASP A 113 11.71 5.17 -22.32
CA ASP A 113 12.43 6.20 -23.06
C ASP A 113 13.72 6.60 -22.31
N ARG A 114 14.67 7.23 -23.02
CA ARG A 114 15.94 7.72 -22.45
C ARG A 114 15.72 8.70 -21.31
N ALA A 115 14.57 9.40 -21.30
CA ALA A 115 14.17 10.29 -20.23
C ALA A 115 13.69 9.51 -18.99
N ARG A 116 14.25 9.83 -17.82
CA ARG A 116 13.91 9.21 -16.53
C ARG A 116 12.62 9.79 -15.93
N HIS A 117 11.49 9.58 -16.60
CA HIS A 117 10.18 9.93 -16.04
C HIS A 117 9.66 8.80 -15.15
N TYR A 118 9.35 9.11 -13.87
CA TYR A 118 8.77 8.15 -12.92
C TYR A 118 7.48 7.50 -13.45
N ALA A 119 6.63 8.28 -14.13
CA ALA A 119 5.40 7.81 -14.76
C ALA A 119 5.59 6.83 -15.93
N ASN A 120 6.83 6.62 -16.39
CA ASN A 120 7.18 5.67 -17.43
C ASN A 120 7.88 4.40 -16.88
N ARG A 121 8.05 4.27 -15.56
CA ARG A 121 8.58 3.05 -14.92
C ARG A 121 7.65 1.84 -15.09
N ARG A 122 6.34 2.08 -15.23
CA ARG A 122 5.33 1.06 -15.50
C ARG A 122 4.40 1.54 -16.61
N PRO A 123 3.82 0.61 -17.40
CA PRO A 123 2.89 0.94 -18.47
C PRO A 123 1.55 1.50 -17.98
N ASP A 124 1.13 1.14 -16.77
CA ASP A 124 -0.14 1.48 -16.13
C ASP A 124 0.05 2.44 -14.94
N MET A 125 -0.98 2.61 -14.09
CA MET A 125 -0.92 3.49 -12.91
C MET A 125 -0.09 2.94 -11.73
N THR A 126 0.32 1.67 -11.76
CA THR A 126 1.09 1.05 -10.66
C THR A 126 2.46 1.71 -10.45
N PHE A 127 2.92 2.56 -11.37
CA PHE A 127 4.12 3.38 -11.16
C PHE A 127 4.05 4.22 -9.87
N LEU A 128 2.85 4.56 -9.39
CA LEU A 128 2.64 5.34 -8.17
C LEU A 128 2.92 4.56 -6.88
N ILE A 129 2.76 3.23 -6.92
CA ILE A 129 3.00 2.33 -5.79
C ILE A 129 4.19 1.39 -6.05
N TYR A 130 4.94 1.62 -7.13
CA TYR A 130 5.97 0.70 -7.59
C TYR A 130 7.09 0.53 -6.58
N ASP A 131 7.53 1.62 -5.94
CA ASP A 131 8.61 1.56 -4.96
C ASP A 131 8.19 0.78 -3.70
N GLU A 132 6.92 0.85 -3.31
CA GLU A 132 6.37 0.02 -2.24
C GLU A 132 6.26 -1.45 -2.65
N GLN A 133 5.85 -1.75 -3.88
CA GLN A 133 5.81 -3.13 -4.39
C GLN A 133 7.19 -3.80 -4.42
N LEU A 134 8.27 -3.02 -4.56
CA LEU A 134 9.65 -3.55 -4.48
C LEU A 134 10.03 -4.04 -3.08
N LEU A 135 9.27 -3.66 -2.03
CA LEU A 135 9.48 -4.18 -0.68
C LEU A 135 8.99 -5.62 -0.51
N ASP A 136 8.18 -6.12 -1.44
CA ASP A 136 7.62 -7.48 -1.43
C ASP A 136 6.96 -7.87 -0.10
N MET A 137 6.10 -6.98 0.41
CA MET A 137 5.36 -7.23 1.65
C MET A 137 4.44 -8.44 1.55
N GLU A 138 3.95 -8.77 0.35
CA GLU A 138 3.21 -10.00 0.07
C GLU A 138 4.07 -11.25 0.28
N GLY A 139 5.26 -11.32 -0.33
CA GLY A 139 6.19 -12.43 -0.13
C GLY A 139 6.60 -12.58 1.33
N TYR A 140 6.92 -11.47 2.00
CA TYR A 140 7.22 -11.48 3.44
C TYR A 140 6.05 -12.04 4.26
N LEU A 141 4.81 -11.65 3.96
CA LEU A 141 3.62 -12.13 4.68
C LEU A 141 3.44 -13.64 4.52
N GLU A 142 3.68 -14.17 3.32
CA GLU A 142 3.63 -15.61 3.05
C GLU A 142 4.69 -16.36 3.86
N GLU A 143 5.93 -15.87 3.87
CA GLU A 143 7.02 -16.45 4.66
C GLU A 143 6.75 -16.40 6.16
N LEU A 144 6.22 -15.27 6.67
CA LEU A 144 5.85 -15.12 8.07
C LEU A 144 4.75 -16.12 8.47
N LYS A 145 3.71 -16.29 7.63
CA LYS A 145 2.66 -17.28 7.88
C LYS A 145 3.21 -18.69 7.93
N ALA A 146 4.09 -19.05 6.99
CA ALA A 146 4.75 -20.36 6.98
C ALA A 146 5.58 -20.58 8.25
N TYR A 147 6.33 -19.55 8.69
CA TYR A 147 7.09 -19.61 9.94
C TYR A 147 6.18 -19.76 11.16
N MET A 148 5.05 -19.05 11.22
CA MET A 148 4.09 -19.16 12.32
C MET A 148 3.48 -20.56 12.42
N GLU A 149 3.13 -21.19 11.31
CA GLU A 149 2.63 -22.58 11.30
C GLU A 149 3.69 -23.56 11.83
N TYR A 150 4.94 -23.41 11.39
CA TYR A 150 6.06 -24.18 11.94
C TYR A 150 6.23 -23.94 13.45
N TYR A 151 6.26 -22.68 13.87
CA TYR A 151 6.49 -22.30 15.27
C TYR A 151 5.41 -22.88 16.19
N LYS A 152 4.15 -22.83 15.75
CA LYS A 152 3.03 -23.40 16.48
C LYS A 152 3.20 -24.91 16.67
N GLY A 153 3.48 -25.64 15.60
CA GLY A 153 3.68 -27.10 15.68
C GLY A 153 4.93 -27.54 16.44
N ALA A 154 5.93 -26.67 16.58
CA ALA A 154 7.16 -26.97 17.31
C ALA A 154 7.10 -26.65 18.82
N TYR A 155 6.32 -25.64 19.21
CA TYR A 155 6.38 -25.08 20.57
C TYR A 155 5.04 -24.93 21.29
N LEU A 156 3.90 -25.02 20.60
CA LEU A 156 2.57 -24.78 21.18
C LEU A 156 1.61 -25.98 21.10
N ASP A 157 1.79 -26.84 20.11
CA ASP A 157 1.06 -28.11 19.96
C ASP A 157 1.83 -29.26 20.64
#